data_AF-A0A7C3QT56-F1
#
_entry.id   AF-A0A7C3QT56-F1
#
_cell.length_a   1.000
_cell.length_b   1.000
_cell.length_c   1.000
_cell.angle_alpha   90.00
_cell.angle_beta   90.00
_cell.angle_gamma   90.00
#
_symmetry.space_group_name_H-M   'P 1'
#
loop_
_entity.id
_entity.type
_entity.pdbx_description
1 polymer ?
#
loop_
_entity_poly.entity_id
_entity_poly.type
_entity_poly.pdbx_seq_one_letter_code
_entity_poly.pdbx_strand_id
1 'polypeptide(L)'
;METFLIYAASVALAVFLLYFLGVALAPYAPDIIKNDHFECGLPASSEVPKKANFGFFVYAIMFIVADMTGLFFTLFVYTDSQQGTLMASLFAFIVAFAIILATKEHRYAENT
;
A
#
# COMPACT_ATOMS: atom_id res chain seq x y z
N MET A 1 2.12 5.04 27.74
CA MET A 1 3.28 5.21 26.81
C MET A 1 4.28 4.07 26.96
N GLU A 2 4.67 3.72 28.20
CA GLU A 2 5.60 2.62 28.47
C GLU A 2 5.16 1.26 27.86
N THR A 3 3.92 0.83 28.07
CA THR A 3 3.41 -0.44 27.53
C THR A 3 3.43 -0.50 26.00
N PHE A 4 3.14 0.63 25.32
CA PHE A 4 3.19 0.72 23.87
C PHE A 4 4.61 0.56 23.34
N LEU A 5 5.59 1.20 23.98
CA LEU A 5 6.99 1.09 23.60
C LEU A 5 7.53 -0.33 23.81
N ILE A 6 7.18 -0.96 24.93
CA ILE A 6 7.54 -2.35 25.21
C ILE A 6 6.94 -3.28 24.15
N TYR A 7 5.66 -3.09 23.80
CA TYR A 7 5.00 -3.89 22.78
C TYR A 7 5.68 -3.72 21.40
N ALA A 8 5.86 -2.48 20.94
CA ALA A 8 6.52 -2.19 19.67
C ALA A 8 7.94 -2.76 19.59
N ALA A 9 8.72 -2.61 20.67
CA ALA A 9 10.07 -3.16 20.76
C ALA A 9 10.06 -4.70 20.74
N SER A 10 9.13 -5.33 21.45
CA SER A 10 9.01 -6.79 21.49
C SER A 10 8.65 -7.40 20.14
N VAL A 11 7.73 -6.75 19.39
CA VAL A 11 7.35 -7.17 18.04
C VAL A 11 8.53 -7.03 17.07
N ALA A 12 9.22 -5.89 17.09
CA ALA A 12 10.40 -5.68 16.26
C ALA A 12 11.47 -6.73 16.57
N LEU A 13 11.78 -6.95 17.85
CA LEU A 13 12.76 -7.92 18.30
C LEU A 13 12.38 -9.34 17.87
N ALA A 14 11.11 -9.73 17.95
CA ALA A 14 10.63 -11.03 17.50
C ALA A 14 10.84 -11.24 15.99
N VAL A 15 10.54 -10.24 15.16
CA VAL A 15 10.75 -10.30 13.70
C VAL A 15 12.23 -10.49 13.38
N PHE A 16 13.11 -9.70 14.01
CA PHE A 16 14.55 -9.83 13.79
C PHE A 16 15.10 -11.15 14.30
N LEU A 17 14.66 -11.64 15.47
CA LEU A 17 15.09 -12.93 15.99
C LEU A 17 14.73 -14.06 15.04
N LEU A 18 13.51 -14.08 14.51
CA LEU A 18 13.08 -15.10 13.55
C LEU A 18 13.88 -15.03 12.25
N TYR A 19 14.16 -13.83 11.75
CA TYR A 19 15.02 -13.63 10.58
C TYR A 19 16.44 -14.18 10.81
N PHE A 20 17.10 -13.78 11.90
CA PHE A 20 18.46 -14.24 12.18
C PHE A 20 18.53 -15.72 12.52
N LEU A 21 17.52 -16.27 13.20
CA LEU A 21 17.42 -17.71 13.43
C LEU A 21 17.29 -18.47 12.10
N GLY A 22 16.48 -17.95 11.16
CA GLY A 22 16.35 -18.50 9.82
C GLY A 22 17.68 -18.51 9.06
N VAL A 23 18.42 -17.40 9.10
CA VAL A 23 19.75 -17.30 8.48
C VAL A 23 20.76 -18.23 9.15
N ALA A 24 20.74 -18.34 10.49
CA ALA A 24 21.70 -19.17 11.25
C ALA A 24 21.48 -20.67 11.06
N LEU A 25 20.22 -21.11 10.91
CA LEU A 25 19.87 -22.52 10.69
C LEU A 25 19.88 -22.91 9.20
N ALA A 26 19.91 -21.94 8.28
CA ALA A 26 19.92 -22.22 6.85
C ALA A 26 21.20 -22.96 6.43
N PRO A 27 21.11 -24.01 5.59
CA PRO A 27 22.28 -24.71 5.07
C PRO A 27 23.07 -23.79 4.14
N TYR A 28 24.28 -23.41 4.54
CA TYR A 28 25.16 -22.55 3.77
C TYR A 28 26.12 -23.36 2.90
N ALA A 29 25.86 -23.39 1.58
CA ALA A 29 26.71 -24.04 0.59
C ALA A 29 26.77 -23.18 -0.68
N PRO A 30 27.52 -22.06 -0.68
CA PRO A 30 27.64 -21.16 -1.83
C PRO A 30 28.39 -21.87 -2.97
N ASP A 31 27.95 -21.61 -4.19
CA ASP A 31 28.55 -22.12 -5.42
C ASP A 31 28.47 -21.02 -6.48
N ILE A 32 29.29 -21.07 -7.52
CA ILE A 32 29.32 -20.09 -8.62
C ILE A 32 27.92 -19.99 -9.23
N ILE A 33 27.24 -21.13 -9.43
CA ILE A 33 25.88 -21.19 -9.95
C ILE A 33 24.88 -20.60 -8.95
N LYS A 34 25.03 -20.89 -7.65
CA LYS A 34 24.12 -20.40 -6.59
C LYS A 34 24.23 -18.90 -6.29
N ASN A 35 25.38 -18.31 -6.61
CA ASN A 35 25.61 -16.88 -6.47
C ASN A 35 25.21 -16.09 -7.72
N ASP A 36 24.80 -16.78 -8.79
CA ASP A 36 24.30 -16.14 -10.01
C ASP A 36 22.81 -15.77 -9.89
N HIS A 37 22.35 -14.81 -10.68
CA HIS A 37 20.95 -14.41 -10.69
C HIS A 37 20.09 -15.49 -11.37
N PHE A 38 19.32 -16.22 -10.58
CA PHE A 38 18.43 -17.25 -11.10
C PHE A 38 17.17 -16.62 -11.72
N GLU A 39 17.11 -16.59 -13.04
CA GLU A 39 15.86 -16.32 -13.78
C GLU A 39 15.30 -17.61 -14.40
N CYS A 40 15.14 -18.69 -13.62
CA CYS A 40 14.44 -19.89 -14.09
C CYS A 40 15.00 -20.52 -15.40
N GLY A 41 16.27 -20.26 -15.76
CA GLY A 41 16.87 -20.67 -17.03
C GLY A 41 16.59 -19.73 -18.22
N LEU A 42 16.05 -18.54 -17.98
CA LEU A 42 15.88 -17.46 -18.95
C LEU A 42 16.99 -16.41 -18.76
N PRO A 43 17.43 -15.75 -19.83
CA PRO A 43 18.37 -14.64 -19.72
C PRO A 43 17.75 -13.52 -18.89
N ALA A 44 18.58 -12.84 -18.09
CA ALA A 44 18.17 -11.72 -17.25
C ALA A 44 17.20 -10.80 -18.01
N SER A 45 16.01 -10.58 -17.44
CA SER A 45 15.01 -9.65 -17.98
C SER A 45 15.71 -8.33 -18.27
N SER A 46 15.68 -7.91 -19.54
CA SER A 46 16.50 -6.81 -20.04
C SER A 46 16.40 -5.54 -19.20
N GLU A 47 17.46 -4.72 -19.25
CA GLU A 47 17.56 -3.39 -18.63
C GLU A 47 16.48 -2.40 -19.11
N VAL A 48 15.69 -2.77 -20.12
CA VAL A 48 14.60 -1.95 -20.64
C VAL A 48 13.39 -2.14 -19.73
N PRO A 49 12.94 -1.10 -19.02
CA PRO A 49 11.77 -1.22 -18.17
C PRO A 49 10.60 -1.71 -19.02
N LYS A 50 10.00 -2.84 -18.59
CA LYS A 50 8.73 -3.32 -19.14
C LYS A 50 7.78 -2.12 -19.22
N LYS A 51 7.05 -1.99 -20.34
CA LYS A 51 6.06 -0.92 -20.53
C LYS A 51 5.21 -0.82 -19.27
N ALA A 52 5.37 0.28 -18.52
CA ALA A 52 4.67 0.46 -17.27
C ALA A 52 3.18 0.49 -17.57
N ASN A 53 2.41 -0.38 -16.92
CA ASN A 53 0.97 -0.34 -17.05
C ASN A 53 0.47 0.92 -16.31
N PHE A 54 0.05 1.92 -17.08
CA PHE A 54 -0.44 3.20 -16.56
C PHE A 54 -1.66 3.02 -15.64
N GLY A 55 -2.42 1.93 -15.78
CA GLY A 55 -3.51 1.59 -14.88
C GLY A 55 -3.06 1.46 -13.43
N PHE A 56 -1.94 0.79 -13.14
CA PHE A 56 -1.43 0.67 -11.76
C PHE A 56 -1.05 2.03 -11.16
N PHE A 57 -0.55 2.94 -11.99
CA PHE A 57 -0.22 4.30 -11.55
C PHE A 57 -1.47 5.10 -11.17
N VAL A 58 -2.53 5.02 -11.98
CA VAL A 58 -3.82 5.66 -11.68
C VAL A 58 -4.43 5.09 -10.40
N TYR A 59 -4.38 3.76 -10.20
CA TYR A 59 -4.84 3.14 -8.97
C TYR A 59 -4.06 3.61 -7.73
N ALA A 60 -2.74 3.79 -7.83
CA ALA A 60 -1.93 4.30 -6.73
C ALA A 60 -2.32 5.74 -6.35
N ILE A 61 -2.58 6.61 -7.33
CA ILE A 61 -3.06 7.98 -7.05
C ILE A 61 -4.44 7.95 -6.40
N MET A 62 -5.37 7.13 -6.93
CA MET A 62 -6.71 6.98 -6.35
C MET A 62 -6.66 6.46 -4.91
N PHE A 63 -5.73 5.55 -4.60
CA PHE A 63 -5.47 5.09 -3.24
C PHE A 63 -5.06 6.24 -2.31
N ILE A 64 -4.10 7.09 -2.72
CA ILE A 64 -3.67 8.24 -1.91
C ILE A 64 -4.82 9.20 -1.65
N VAL A 65 -5.64 9.51 -2.67
CA VAL A 65 -6.82 10.37 -2.51
C VAL A 65 -7.84 9.75 -1.55
N ALA A 66 -8.11 8.45 -1.67
CA ALA A 66 -9.02 7.74 -0.78
C ALA A 66 -8.49 7.68 0.67
N ASP A 67 -7.18 7.49 0.87
CA ASP A 67 -6.54 7.47 2.19
C ASP A 67 -6.66 8.84 2.89
N MET A 68 -6.35 9.92 2.17
CA MET A 68 -6.49 11.29 2.70
C MET A 68 -7.95 11.64 3.01
N THR A 69 -8.90 11.23 2.17
CA THR A 69 -10.33 11.45 2.47
C THR A 69 -10.78 10.68 3.71
N GLY A 70 -10.33 9.43 3.87
CA GLY A 70 -10.53 8.63 5.08
C GLY A 70 -10.02 9.33 6.34
N LEU A 71 -8.80 9.87 6.31
CA LEU A 71 -8.26 10.67 7.41
C LEU A 71 -9.14 11.87 7.74
N PHE A 72 -9.59 12.64 6.75
CA PHE A 72 -10.49 13.77 7.00
C PHE A 72 -11.82 13.34 7.62
N PHE A 73 -12.39 12.20 7.21
CA PHE A 73 -13.58 11.66 7.84
C PHE A 73 -13.39 11.34 9.32
N THR A 74 -12.24 10.80 9.71
CA THR A 74 -11.97 10.52 11.13
C THR A 74 -11.97 11.78 12.00
N LEU A 75 -11.60 12.94 11.45
CA LEU A 75 -11.67 14.21 12.19
C LEU A 75 -13.12 14.64 12.46
N PHE A 76 -14.02 14.41 11.51
CA PHE A 76 -15.44 14.73 11.66
C PHE A 76 -16.18 13.79 12.62
N VAL A 77 -15.68 12.58 12.90
CA VAL A 77 -16.31 11.67 13.88
C VAL A 77 -16.31 12.25 15.29
N TYR A 78 -15.35 13.11 15.62
CA TYR A 78 -15.21 13.70 16.95
C TYR A 78 -15.87 15.08 17.09
N THR A 79 -16.63 15.54 16.09
CA THR A 79 -17.35 16.82 16.19
C THR A 79 -18.81 16.62 16.58
N ASP A 80 -19.23 17.26 17.68
CA ASP A 80 -20.63 17.30 18.11
C ASP A 80 -21.36 18.56 17.61
N SER A 81 -20.67 19.41 16.85
CA SER A 81 -21.24 20.68 16.37
C SER A 81 -22.12 20.48 15.13
N GLN A 82 -23.28 21.14 15.10
CA GLN A 82 -24.18 21.08 13.94
C GLN A 82 -23.51 21.58 12.65
N GLN A 83 -22.60 22.55 12.76
CA GLN A 83 -21.81 23.05 11.63
C GLN A 83 -20.80 22.01 11.13
N GLY A 84 -20.13 21.30 12.05
CA GLY A 84 -19.22 20.21 11.70
C GLY A 84 -19.92 19.06 10.97
N THR A 85 -21.11 18.67 11.42
CA THR A 85 -21.92 17.65 10.75
C THR A 85 -22.38 18.09 9.35
N LEU A 86 -22.72 19.37 9.16
CA LEU A 86 -23.03 19.92 7.84
C LEU A 86 -21.82 19.91 6.91
N MET A 87 -20.65 20.29 7.40
CA MET A 87 -19.41 20.23 6.61
C MET A 87 -19.04 18.79 6.25
N ALA A 88 -19.18 17.86 7.18
CA ALA A 88 -18.93 16.44 6.97
C ALA A 88 -19.86 15.84 5.91
N SER A 89 -21.15 16.20 5.93
CA SER A 89 -22.12 15.69 4.94
C SER A 89 -21.88 16.26 3.54
N LEU A 90 -21.52 17.55 3.42
CA LEU A 90 -21.12 18.15 2.15
C LEU A 90 -19.84 17.53 1.60
N PHE A 91 -18.83 17.33 2.46
CA PHE A 91 -17.60 16.65 2.07
C PHE A 91 -17.87 15.21 1.60
N ALA A 92 -18.73 14.48 2.32
CA ALA A 92 -19.11 13.12 1.93
C ALA A 92 -19.81 13.07 0.56
N PHE A 93 -20.68 14.04 0.30
CA PHE A 93 -21.35 14.14 -0.98
C PHE A 93 -20.36 14.38 -2.14
N ILE A 94 -19.39 15.27 -1.94
CA ILE A 94 -18.35 15.57 -2.94
C ILE A 94 -17.49 14.32 -3.22
N VAL A 95 -17.06 13.61 -2.17
CA VAL A 95 -16.26 12.39 -2.30
C VAL A 95 -17.05 11.29 -3.00
N ALA A 96 -18.31 11.08 -2.61
CA ALA A 96 -19.18 10.10 -3.26
C ALA A 96 -19.35 10.41 -4.76
N PHE A 97 -19.58 11.68 -5.11
CA PHE A 97 -19.68 12.12 -6.50
C PHE A 97 -18.38 11.88 -7.28
N ALA A 98 -17.22 12.19 -6.69
CA ALA A 98 -15.92 11.94 -7.30
C ALA A 98 -15.67 10.45 -7.56
N ILE A 99 -16.02 9.57 -6.62
CA ILE A 99 -15.87 8.11 -6.77
C ILE A 99 -16.80 7.57 -7.87
N ILE A 100 -18.03 8.06 -7.93
CA ILE A 100 -18.99 7.67 -8.98
C ILE A 100 -18.44 8.05 -10.36
N LEU A 101 -17.94 9.27 -10.53
CA LEU A 101 -17.32 9.73 -11.78
C LEU A 101 -16.09 8.89 -12.13
N ALA A 102 -15.17 8.70 -11.19
CA ALA A 102 -13.97 7.90 -11.43
C ALA A 102 -14.30 6.46 -11.85
N THR A 103 -15.30 5.85 -11.22
CA THR A 103 -15.76 4.49 -11.55
C THR A 103 -16.42 4.44 -12.93
N LYS A 104 -17.19 5.48 -13.29
CA LYS A 104 -17.79 5.60 -14.62
C LYS A 104 -16.72 5.71 -15.70
N GLU A 105 -15.74 6.58 -15.53
CA GLU A 105 -14.64 6.76 -16.47
C GLU A 105 -13.80 5.48 -16.62
N HIS A 106 -13.52 4.79 -15.51
CA HIS A 106 -12.83 3.50 -15.55
C HIS A 106 -13.60 2.47 -16.39
N ARG A 107 -14.91 2.34 -16.17
CA ARG A 107 -15.75 1.41 -16.95
C ARG A 107 -15.83 1.82 -18.43
N TYR A 108 -15.83 3.11 -18.73
CA TYR A 108 -15.80 3.57 -20.11
C TYR A 108 -14.50 3.15 -20.81
N ALA A 109 -13.35 3.39 -20.17
CA ALA A 109 -12.04 3.03 -20.70
C ALA A 109 -11.84 1.51 -20.90
N GLU A 110 -12.49 0.67 -20.09
CA GLU A 110 -12.43 -0.79 -20.23
C GLU A 110 -13.30 -1.33 -21.39
N ASN A 111 -14.38 -0.60 -21.74
CA ASN A 111 -15.32 -1.00 -22.80
C ASN A 111 -14.98 -0.42 -24.19
N THR A 112 -13.92 0.38 -24.30
CA THR A 112 -13.39 0.94 -25.56
C THR A 112 -12.08 0.27 -25.94
#